data_AF-A0A7K2QNY3-F1
#
_entry.id   AF-A0A7K2QNY3-F1
#
_cell.length_a   1.000
_cell.length_b   1.000
_cell.length_c   1.000
_cell.angle_alpha   90.00
_cell.angle_beta   90.00
_cell.angle_gamma   90.00
#
_symmetry.space_group_name_H-M   'P 1'
#
loop_
_entity.id
_entity.type
_entity.pdbx_description
1 polymer ?
#
loop_
_entity_poly.entity_id
_entity_poly.type
_entity_poly.pdbx_seq_one_letter_code
_entity_poly.pdbx_strand_id
1 'polypeptide(L)'
;PLPGDPPLELREVVDPDHPRVRRALRRRDGVRVWSADGGVLVLGRGIAGRWEAAIEVDEGVRHRGLGRDLARAARHLVPGSEPVWSQQAAGNARSIRAFQAAGFRPVGSEALLLVPPGRM
;
A
#
# COMPACT_ATOMS: atom_id res chain seq x y z
N PRO A 1 -11.07 -7.77 0.80
CA PRO A 1 -12.07 -7.02 0.00
C PRO A 1 -13.14 -6.30 0.84
N LEU A 2 -13.61 -5.16 0.34
CA LEU A 2 -14.81 -4.44 0.76
C LEU A 2 -15.54 -3.98 -0.51
N PRO A 3 -16.88 -4.00 -0.53
CA PRO A 3 -17.65 -3.54 -1.70
C PRO A 3 -17.72 -2.01 -1.77
N GLY A 4 -18.07 -1.51 -2.94
CA GLY A 4 -18.33 -0.08 -3.19
C GLY A 4 -17.08 0.79 -3.14
N ASP A 5 -17.27 2.08 -3.35
CA ASP A 5 -16.19 3.06 -3.38
C ASP A 5 -15.54 3.27 -1.99
N PRO A 6 -14.24 3.59 -1.94
CA PRO A 6 -13.57 3.87 -0.68
C PRO A 6 -14.18 5.12 -0.01
N PRO A 7 -14.39 5.11 1.32
CA PRO A 7 -14.93 6.26 2.06
C PRO A 7 -13.85 7.31 2.34
N LEU A 8 -13.00 7.58 1.36
CA LEU A 8 -11.89 8.53 1.41
C LEU A 8 -11.75 9.15 0.02
N GLU A 9 -11.68 10.48 -0.07
CA GLU A 9 -11.41 11.13 -1.34
C GLU A 9 -9.99 10.80 -1.81
N LEU A 10 -9.90 10.09 -2.93
CA LEU A 10 -8.65 9.66 -3.53
C LEU A 10 -8.52 10.25 -4.92
N ARG A 11 -7.37 10.85 -5.20
CA ARG A 11 -7.01 11.34 -6.54
C ARG A 11 -5.90 10.47 -7.12
N GLU A 12 -6.19 9.79 -8.21
CA GLU A 12 -5.20 8.96 -8.90
C GLU A 12 -4.08 9.83 -9.47
N VAL A 13 -2.83 9.42 -9.25
CA VAL A 13 -1.63 10.09 -9.72
C VAL A 13 -1.22 9.41 -11.03
N VAL A 14 -1.38 10.11 -12.14
CA VAL A 14 -1.21 9.57 -13.51
C VAL A 14 0.18 9.85 -14.11
N ASP A 15 1.07 10.54 -13.37
CA ASP A 15 2.43 10.85 -13.82
C ASP A 15 3.41 9.70 -13.48
N PRO A 16 3.93 8.97 -14.48
CA PRO A 16 4.83 7.84 -14.26
C PRO A 16 6.20 8.25 -13.69
N ASP A 17 6.63 9.50 -13.93
CA ASP A 17 7.92 10.02 -13.45
C ASP A 17 7.83 10.55 -12.02
N HIS A 18 6.62 10.68 -11.49
CA HIS A 18 6.39 11.10 -10.12
C HIS A 18 7.21 10.21 -9.14
N PRO A 19 8.03 10.79 -8.23
CA PRO A 19 8.97 10.03 -7.39
C PRO A 19 8.34 8.86 -6.63
N ARG A 20 7.06 9.00 -6.24
CA ARG A 20 6.29 7.96 -5.54
C ARG A 20 5.92 6.78 -6.43
N VAL A 21 5.61 7.03 -7.71
CA VAL A 21 5.34 5.98 -8.71
C VAL A 21 6.63 5.22 -9.02
N ARG A 22 7.73 5.93 -9.31
CA ARG A 22 9.05 5.32 -9.53
C ARG A 22 9.51 4.45 -8.36
N ARG A 23 9.22 4.86 -7.11
CA ARG A 23 9.50 4.07 -5.91
C ARG A 23 8.67 2.80 -5.84
N ALA A 24 7.38 2.88 -6.16
CA ALA A 24 6.47 1.74 -6.15
C ALA A 24 6.82 0.69 -7.23
N LEU A 25 7.18 1.14 -8.44
CA LEU A 25 7.54 0.28 -9.58
C LEU A 25 8.75 -0.62 -9.32
N ARG A 26 9.63 -0.29 -8.35
CA ARG A 26 10.76 -1.16 -7.99
C ARG A 26 10.35 -2.46 -7.29
N ARG A 27 9.11 -2.56 -6.83
CA ARG A 27 8.64 -3.66 -5.95
C ARG A 27 7.41 -4.37 -6.48
N ARG A 28 6.69 -3.78 -7.43
CA ARG A 28 5.38 -4.25 -7.89
C ARG A 28 5.19 -3.95 -9.37
N ASP A 29 4.43 -4.81 -10.02
CA ASP A 29 3.92 -4.60 -11.37
C ASP A 29 2.52 -3.98 -11.34
N GLY A 30 2.08 -3.39 -12.46
CA GLY A 30 0.72 -2.84 -12.58
C GLY A 30 0.38 -1.79 -11.51
N VAL A 31 1.36 -0.94 -11.18
CA VAL A 31 1.26 0.03 -10.09
C VAL A 31 0.21 1.10 -10.41
N ARG A 32 -0.67 1.34 -9.43
CA ARG A 32 -1.58 2.49 -9.37
C ARG A 32 -1.35 3.23 -8.07
N VAL A 33 -1.38 4.56 -8.13
CA VAL A 33 -1.07 5.42 -6.98
C VAL A 33 -2.18 6.44 -6.81
N TRP A 34 -2.61 6.64 -5.58
CA TRP A 34 -3.57 7.66 -5.19
C TRP A 34 -2.98 8.57 -4.13
N SER A 35 -3.41 9.82 -4.16
CA SER A 35 -3.16 10.82 -3.14
C SER A 35 -4.46 11.14 -2.38
N ALA A 36 -4.30 11.39 -1.08
CA ALA A 36 -5.27 12.00 -0.16
C ALA A 36 -4.53 13.06 0.65
N ASP A 37 -5.20 13.98 1.33
CA ASP A 37 -4.58 15.09 2.08
C ASP A 37 -3.38 14.66 2.98
N GLY A 38 -2.16 14.78 2.47
CA GLY A 38 -0.92 14.35 3.14
C GLY A 38 -0.70 12.83 3.23
N GLY A 39 -1.36 12.05 2.37
CA GLY A 39 -1.36 10.60 2.36
C GLY A 39 -1.26 10.03 0.95
N VAL A 40 -0.65 8.86 0.85
CA VAL A 40 -0.47 8.16 -0.43
C VAL A 40 -0.84 6.70 -0.23
N LEU A 41 -1.62 6.18 -1.17
CA LEU A 41 -1.94 4.77 -1.30
C LEU A 41 -1.37 4.26 -2.61
N VAL A 42 -0.68 3.13 -2.55
CA VAL A 42 -0.14 2.42 -3.71
C VAL A 42 -0.78 1.04 -3.75
N LEU A 43 -1.25 0.64 -4.93
CA LEU A 43 -1.68 -0.73 -5.21
C LEU A 43 -0.89 -1.27 -6.40
N GLY A 44 -0.53 -2.54 -6.38
CA GLY A 44 0.09 -3.22 -7.51
C GLY A 44 0.16 -4.72 -7.26
N ARG A 45 0.75 -5.48 -8.19
CA ARG A 45 1.02 -6.91 -8.00
C ARG A 45 2.43 -7.11 -7.45
N GLY A 46 2.54 -7.70 -6.27
CA GLY A 46 3.82 -8.01 -5.63
C GLY A 46 4.20 -9.47 -5.79
N ILE A 47 4.73 -10.06 -4.72
CA ILE A 47 5.26 -11.44 -4.75
C ILE A 47 4.18 -12.42 -5.17
N ALA A 48 4.55 -13.35 -6.08
CA ALA A 48 3.65 -14.35 -6.64
C ALA A 48 2.37 -13.75 -7.29
N GLY A 49 2.44 -12.50 -7.77
CA GLY A 49 1.33 -11.86 -8.49
C GLY A 49 0.14 -11.47 -7.62
N ARG A 50 0.29 -11.46 -6.28
CA ARG A 50 -0.80 -11.04 -5.37
C ARG A 50 -0.96 -9.53 -5.36
N TRP A 51 -2.18 -9.03 -5.19
CA TRP A 51 -2.43 -7.61 -4.98
C TRP A 51 -1.79 -7.15 -3.66
N GLU A 52 -1.00 -6.09 -3.71
CA GLU A 52 -0.32 -5.53 -2.54
C GLU A 52 -0.57 -4.04 -2.41
N ALA A 53 -0.93 -3.65 -1.19
CA ALA A 53 -1.09 -2.27 -0.78
C ALA A 53 0.14 -1.76 -0.01
N ALA A 54 0.53 -0.52 -0.27
CA ALA A 54 1.45 0.24 0.56
C ALA A 54 0.90 1.64 0.80
N ILE A 55 1.19 2.21 1.96
CA ILE A 55 0.76 3.56 2.33
C ILE A 55 1.94 4.39 2.82
N GLU A 56 1.90 5.68 2.54
CA GLU A 56 2.79 6.68 3.14
C GLU A 56 1.93 7.82 3.68
N VAL A 57 2.31 8.36 4.84
CA VAL A 57 1.60 9.45 5.51
C VAL A 57 2.61 10.51 5.91
N ASP A 58 2.41 11.73 5.42
CA ASP A 58 3.24 12.89 5.69
C ASP A 58 3.22 13.20 7.19
N GLU A 59 4.36 13.66 7.70
CA GLU A 59 4.61 13.77 9.14
C GLU A 59 3.55 14.58 9.89
N GLY A 60 3.15 15.72 9.33
CA GLY A 60 2.19 16.65 9.94
C GLY A 60 0.76 16.11 10.10
N VAL A 61 0.40 14.98 9.47
CA VAL A 61 -0.96 14.42 9.49
C VAL A 61 -1.04 13.00 10.08
N ARG A 62 0.08 12.44 10.56
CA ARG A 62 0.15 11.05 11.06
C ARG A 62 -0.79 10.72 12.23
N HIS A 63 -1.22 11.73 13.00
CA HIS A 63 -2.04 11.56 14.19
C HIS A 63 -3.55 11.54 13.93
N ARG A 64 -3.98 11.70 12.67
CA ARG A 64 -5.39 11.86 12.29
C ARG A 64 -6.10 10.58 11.88
N GLY A 65 -5.45 9.42 12.03
CA GLY A 65 -6.00 8.14 11.58
C GLY A 65 -5.88 7.88 10.08
N LEU A 66 -5.32 8.81 9.30
CA LEU A 66 -5.21 8.72 7.83
C LEU A 66 -4.57 7.41 7.34
N GLY A 67 -3.56 6.89 8.04
CA GLY A 67 -2.94 5.61 7.65
C GLY A 67 -3.91 4.42 7.72
N ARG A 68 -4.79 4.38 8.72
CA ARG A 68 -5.85 3.36 8.80
C ARG A 68 -6.85 3.54 7.66
N ASP A 69 -7.23 4.78 7.37
CA ASP A 69 -8.26 5.07 6.38
C ASP A 69 -7.76 4.76 4.95
N LEU A 70 -6.49 5.05 4.65
CA LEU A 70 -5.81 4.61 3.40
C LEU A 70 -5.73 3.08 3.29
N ALA A 71 -5.35 2.39 4.38
CA ALA A 71 -5.32 0.93 4.38
C ALA A 71 -6.73 0.33 4.17
N ARG A 72 -7.77 0.95 4.75
CA ARG A 72 -9.16 0.54 4.52
C ARG A 72 -9.56 0.77 3.06
N ALA A 73 -9.24 1.93 2.49
CA ALA A 73 -9.52 2.27 1.10
C ALA A 73 -8.91 1.25 0.12
N ALA A 74 -7.70 0.75 0.40
CA ALA A 74 -7.06 -0.29 -0.40
C ALA A 74 -7.92 -1.56 -0.59
N ARG A 75 -8.77 -1.89 0.40
CA ARG A 75 -9.65 -3.07 0.36
C ARG A 75 -10.83 -2.91 -0.62
N HIS A 76 -11.14 -1.67 -1.01
CA HIS A 76 -12.19 -1.33 -1.98
C HIS A 76 -11.67 -1.29 -3.42
N LEU A 77 -10.38 -1.03 -3.62
CA LEU A 77 -9.79 -0.73 -4.93
C LEU A 77 -9.29 -1.95 -5.70
N VAL A 78 -9.21 -3.12 -5.05
CA VAL A 78 -8.78 -4.36 -5.71
C VAL A 78 -9.89 -4.89 -6.63
N PRO A 79 -9.63 -5.07 -7.94
CA PRO A 79 -10.59 -5.64 -8.89
C PRO A 79 -11.05 -7.04 -8.49
N GLY A 80 -12.28 -7.40 -8.88
CA GLY A 80 -12.80 -8.76 -8.73
C GLY A 80 -12.97 -9.23 -7.28
N SER A 81 -12.92 -8.33 -6.30
CA SER A 81 -12.94 -8.66 -4.87
C SER A 81 -11.80 -9.62 -4.44
N GLU A 82 -10.68 -9.62 -5.15
CA GLU A 82 -9.50 -10.41 -4.75
C GLU A 82 -8.95 -9.97 -3.37
N PRO A 83 -8.22 -10.85 -2.66
CA PRO A 83 -7.51 -10.46 -1.44
C PRO A 83 -6.45 -9.39 -1.73
N VAL A 84 -6.37 -8.39 -0.85
CA VAL A 84 -5.28 -7.42 -0.82
C VAL A 84 -4.31 -7.77 0.31
N TRP A 85 -3.03 -7.74 0.00
CA TRP A 85 -1.93 -8.04 0.91
C TRP A 85 -1.20 -6.77 1.29
N SER A 86 -0.43 -6.83 2.36
CA SER A 86 0.46 -5.74 2.73
C SER A 86 1.67 -6.31 3.48
N GLN A 87 2.86 -5.82 3.15
CA GLN A 87 4.09 -6.22 3.83
C GLN A 87 4.59 -5.06 4.68
N GLN A 88 4.86 -5.34 5.96
CA GLN A 88 5.49 -4.39 6.88
C GLN A 88 6.76 -5.01 7.45
N ALA A 89 7.79 -4.19 7.63
CA ALA A 89 8.94 -4.59 8.44
C ALA A 89 8.47 -4.89 9.87
N ALA A 90 9.01 -5.94 10.48
CA ALA A 90 8.57 -6.40 11.81
C ALA A 90 8.62 -5.30 12.90
N GLY A 91 9.62 -4.40 12.82
CA GLY A 91 9.75 -3.26 13.75
C GLY A 91 8.78 -2.09 13.49
N ASN A 92 8.02 -2.10 12.40
CA ASN A 92 7.12 -1.01 12.03
C ASN A 92 5.75 -1.15 12.71
N ALA A 93 5.74 -1.07 14.04
CA ALA A 93 4.53 -1.20 14.86
C ALA A 93 3.42 -0.21 14.47
N ARG A 94 3.78 0.99 14.00
CA ARG A 94 2.81 1.99 13.51
C ARG A 94 2.03 1.46 12.31
N SER A 95 2.74 0.99 11.29
CA SER A 95 2.10 0.48 10.07
C SER A 95 1.32 -0.80 10.38
N ILE A 96 1.87 -1.71 11.19
CA ILE A 96 1.16 -2.94 11.59
C ILE A 96 -0.17 -2.61 12.25
N ARG A 97 -0.20 -1.69 13.23
CA ARG A 97 -1.44 -1.26 13.89
C ARG A 97 -2.44 -0.60 12.94
N ALA A 98 -1.96 0.23 12.00
CA ALA A 98 -2.83 0.88 11.02
C ALA A 98 -3.55 -0.14 10.11
N PHE A 99 -2.83 -1.12 9.58
CA PHE A 99 -3.42 -2.16 8.73
C PHE A 99 -4.35 -3.10 9.51
N GLN A 100 -3.98 -3.49 10.73
CA GLN A 100 -4.86 -4.31 11.58
C GLN A 100 -6.16 -3.56 11.93
N ALA A 101 -6.08 -2.28 12.27
CA ALA A 101 -7.26 -1.44 12.51
C ALA A 101 -8.12 -1.24 11.24
N ALA A 102 -7.55 -1.39 10.05
CA ALA A 102 -8.27 -1.41 8.77
C ALA A 102 -8.85 -2.80 8.42
N GLY A 103 -8.69 -3.80 9.30
CA GLY A 103 -9.23 -5.15 9.16
C GLY A 103 -8.33 -6.15 8.43
N PHE A 104 -7.04 -5.84 8.25
CA PHE A 104 -6.05 -6.84 7.80
C PHE A 104 -5.73 -7.80 8.94
N ARG A 105 -5.43 -9.06 8.60
CA ARG A 105 -5.09 -10.12 9.55
C ARG A 105 -3.67 -10.61 9.30
N PRO A 106 -2.85 -10.84 10.34
CA PRO A 106 -1.55 -11.48 10.19
C PRO A 106 -1.73 -12.89 9.62
N VAL A 107 -0.90 -13.24 8.63
CA VAL A 107 -0.91 -14.54 7.96
C VAL A 107 0.46 -15.24 8.00
N GLY A 108 1.54 -14.48 8.17
CA GLY A 108 2.89 -15.02 8.25
C GLY A 108 3.95 -13.93 8.22
N SER A 109 5.22 -14.36 8.16
CA SER A 109 6.38 -13.50 7.94
C SER A 109 7.12 -13.97 6.70
N GLU A 110 7.71 -13.03 5.96
CA GLU A 110 8.47 -13.31 4.74
C GLU A 110 9.86 -12.69 4.84
N ALA A 111 10.89 -13.43 4.43
CA ALA A 111 12.24 -12.92 4.28
C ALA A 111 12.52 -12.65 2.81
N LEU A 112 12.73 -11.38 2.44
CA LEU A 112 13.04 -10.99 1.07
C LEU A 112 14.55 -10.93 0.88
N LEU A 113 15.10 -11.94 0.20
CA LEU A 113 16.50 -11.98 -0.19
C LEU A 113 16.65 -11.28 -1.54
N LEU A 114 17.19 -10.06 -1.51
CA LEU A 114 17.33 -9.21 -2.70
C LEU A 114 18.78 -9.24 -3.17
N VAL A 115 18.99 -9.40 -4.48
CA VAL A 115 20.32 -9.20 -5.08
C VAL A 115 20.60 -7.70 -5.13
N PRO A 116 21.78 -7.23 -4.69
CA PRO A 116 22.15 -5.83 -4.84
C PRO A 116 22.14 -5.41 -6.32
N PRO A 117 21.76 -4.16 -6.64
CA PRO A 117 21.91 -3.66 -8.00
C PRO A 117 23.38 -3.75 -8.43
N GLY A 118 23.66 -4.38 -9.57
CA GLY A 118 25.00 -4.34 -10.20
C GLY A 118 25.89 -5.58 -10.04
N ARG A 119 25.37 -6.73 -9.58
CA ARG A 119 26.09 -8.01 -9.65
C ARG A 119 25.36 -8.95 -10.61
N MET A 120 25.76 -8.91 -11.89
CA MET A 120 25.60 -10.03 -12.84
C MET A 120 26.87 -10.87 -12.81
#